data_AF-A0A0G0G5Z0-F1
#
_entry.id   AF-A0A0G0G5Z0-F1
#
_cell.length_a   1.000
_cell.length_b   1.000
_cell.length_c   1.000
_cell.angle_alpha   90.00
_cell.angle_beta   90.00
_cell.angle_gamma   90.00
#
_symmetry.space_group_name_H-M   'P 1'
#
loop_
_entity.id
_entity.type
_entity.pdbx_description
1 polymer ?
#
loop_
_entity_poly.entity_id
_entity_poly.type
_entity_poly.pdbx_seq_one_letter_code
_entity_poly.pdbx_strand_id
1 'polypeptide(L)' 'MTVFLDTYEAKNGNKYLKITESRFDKTTKQSKRSSIFFFKEDLEKFKEALSEVTL' A
#
# COMPACT_ATOMS: atom_id res chain seq x y z
N MET A 1 -7.83 4.18 12.39
CA MET A 1 -6.95 3.98 11.22
C MET A 1 -7.43 2.72 10.55
N THR A 2 -7.62 2.76 9.25
CA THR A 2 -8.00 1.58 8.46
C THR A 2 -6.99 1.42 7.34
N VAL A 3 -6.48 0.20 7.17
CA VAL A 3 -5.52 -0.13 6.11
C VAL A 3 -6.21 -1.03 5.10
N PHE A 4 -6.06 -0.72 3.82
CA PHE A 4 -6.58 -1.50 2.70
C PHE A 4 -5.40 -2.04 1.88
N LEU A 5 -5.46 -3.32 1.52
CA LEU A 5 -4.49 -3.99 0.66
C LEU A 5 -5.23 -4.50 -0.57
N ASP A 6 -5.00 -3.85 -1.70
CA ASP A 6 -5.72 -4.11 -2.94
C ASP A 6 -4.76 -4.48 -4.07
N THR A 7 -5.16 -5.40 -4.95
CA THR A 7 -4.41 -5.71 -6.18
C THR A 7 -5.15 -5.13 -7.39
N TYR A 8 -4.42 -4.46 -8.27
CA TYR A 8 -4.96 -3.86 -9.49
C TYR A 8 -4.16 -4.29 -10.71
N GLU A 9 -4.74 -4.09 -11.89
CA GLU A 9 -4.07 -4.28 -13.18
C GLU A 9 -3.85 -2.93 -13.86
N ALA A 10 -2.62 -2.67 -14.30
CA ALA A 10 -2.27 -1.48 -15.07
C ALA A 10 -2.66 -1.67 -16.55
N LYS A 11 -2.68 -0.57 -17.32
CA LYS A 11 -3.06 -0.59 -18.74
C LYS A 11 -2.20 -1.51 -19.62
N ASN A 12 -0.97 -1.82 -19.18
CA ASN A 12 -0.05 -2.73 -19.85
C ASN A 12 -0.25 -4.20 -19.45
N GLY A 13 -1.31 -4.53 -18.70
CA GLY A 13 -1.61 -5.88 -18.21
C GLY A 13 -0.82 -6.29 -16.96
N ASN A 14 0.11 -5.47 -16.48
CA ASN A 14 0.88 -5.81 -15.29
C ASN A 14 0.07 -5.53 -14.02
N LYS A 15 0.08 -6.48 -13.10
CA LYS A 15 -0.54 -6.32 -11.77
C LYS A 15 0.39 -5.56 -10.83
N TYR A 16 -0.21 -4.79 -9.92
CA TYR A 16 0.48 -4.07 -8.85
C TYR A 16 -0.32 -4.12 -7.55
N LEU A 17 0.37 -4.05 -6.42
CA LEU A 17 -0.23 -3.95 -5.09
C LEU A 17 -0.37 -2.47 -4.73
N LYS A 18 -1.53 -2.10 -4.17
CA LYS A 18 -1.76 -0.78 -3.57
C LYS A 18 -2.07 -0.95 -2.10
N ILE A 19 -1.25 -0.33 -1.25
CA ILE A 19 -1.49 -0.25 0.18
C ILE A 19 -2.03 1.16 0.48
N THR A 20 -3.21 1.25 1.06
CA THR A 20 -3.84 2.52 1.44
C THR A 20 -3.97 2.60 2.95
N GLU A 21 -3.42 3.63 3.57
CA GLU A 21 -3.76 4.07 4.91
C GLU A 21 -4.87 5.13 4.83
N SER A 22 -5.96 4.93 5.57
CA SER A 22 -6.99 5.95 5.78
C SER A 22 -7.07 6.30 7.27
N ARG A 23 -6.96 7.59 7.58
CA ARG A 23 -7.08 8.11 8.94
C ARG A 23 -7.91 9.39 8.96
N PHE A 24 -8.76 9.51 9.98
CA PHE A 24 -9.44 10.76 10.27
C PHE A 24 -8.57 11.62 11.18
N ASP A 25 -8.22 12.80 10.74
CA ASP A 25 -7.53 13.81 11.54
C ASP A 25 -8.54 14.57 12.38
N LYS A 26 -8.46 14.39 13.71
CA LYS A 26 -9.40 15.01 14.66
C LYS A 26 -9.23 16.53 14.77
N THR A 27 -8.02 17.04 14.51
CA THR A 27 -7.69 18.47 14.63
C THR A 27 -8.23 19.23 13.43
N THR A 28 -7.98 18.73 12.22
CA THR A 28 -8.45 19.37 10.98
C THR A 28 -9.87 18.93 10.60
N LYS A 29 -10.41 17.90 11.26
CA LYS A 29 -11.69 17.24 10.94
C LYS A 29 -11.76 16.68 9.51
N GLN A 30 -10.61 16.37 8.91
CA GLN A 30 -10.52 15.84 7.54
C GLN A 30 -10.06 14.39 7.53
N SER A 31 -10.50 13.63 6.53
CA SER A 31 -9.95 12.31 6.26
C SER A 31 -8.69 12.44 5.42
N LYS A 32 -7.56 11.98 5.96
CA LYS A 32 -6.30 11.86 5.22
C LYS A 32 -6.16 10.44 4.68
N ARG A 33 -5.88 10.34 3.38
CA ARG A 33 -5.61 9.08 2.70
C ARG A 33 -4.21 9.12 2.11
N SER A 34 -3.42 8.11 2.42
CA SER A 34 -2.07 7.91 1.89
C SER A 34 -2.02 6.57 1.18
N SER A 35 -1.40 6.52 0.01
CA SER A 35 -1.29 5.29 -0.78
C SER A 35 0.14 5.10 -1.28
N ILE A 36 0.60 3.86 -1.22
CA ILE A 36 1.87 3.40 -1.80
C ILE A 36 1.53 2.31 -2.80
N PHE A 37 2.27 2.29 -3.91
CA PHE A 37 2.10 1.35 -5.01
C PHE A 37 3.36 0.51 -5.13
N PHE A 38 3.22 -0.81 -5.24
CA PHE A 38 4.32 -1.74 -5.46
C PHE A 38 4.10 -2.45 -6.78
N PHE A 39 5.00 -2.21 -7.73
CA PHE A 39 5.00 -2.93 -9.00
C PHE A 39 5.77 -4.25 -8.87
N LYS A 40 5.67 -5.09 -9.90
CA LYS A 40 6.24 -6.43 -9.88
C LYS A 40 7.74 -6.44 -9.55
N GLU A 41 8.50 -5.48 -10.05
CA GLU A 41 9.93 -5.32 -9.78
C GLU A 41 10.27 -5.02 -8.31
N ASP A 42 9.35 -4.37 -7.58
CA ASP A 42 9.57 -3.96 -6.18
C ASP A 42 9.11 -5.02 -5.18
N LEU A 43 8.19 -5.91 -5.59
CA LEU A 43 7.50 -6.84 -4.69
C LEU A 43 8.43 -7.83 -4.00
N GLU A 44 9.49 -8.30 -4.67
CA GLU A 44 10.42 -9.25 -4.06
C GLU A 44 11.23 -8.60 -2.93
N LYS A 45 11.78 -7.39 -3.15
CA LYS A 45 12.47 -6.64 -2.10
C LYS A 45 11.53 -6.24 -0.97
N PHE A 46 10.29 -5.91 -1.30
CA PHE A 46 9.27 -5.61 -0.30
C PHE A 46 8.97 -6.82 0.59
N LYS A 47 8.85 -8.03 0.03
CA LYS A 47 8.68 -9.26 0.81
C LYS A 47 9.87 -9.55 1.71
N GLU A 48 11.09 -9.37 1.20
CA GLU A 48 12.33 -9.56 1.96
C GLU A 48 12.36 -8.62 3.17
N ALA A 49 12.17 -7.32 2.95
CA ALA A 49 12.11 -6.33 4.03
C ALA A 49 10.96 -6.60 5.02
N LEU A 50 9.81 -7.08 4.55
CA LEU A 50 8.70 -7.45 5.44
C LEU A 50 9.06 -8.66 6.30
N SER A 51 9.79 -9.64 5.74
CA SER A 51 10.22 -10.84 6.44
C SER A 51 11.17 -10.53 7.61
N GLU A 52 12.07 -9.57 7.45
CA GLU A 52 12.98 -9.11 8.52
C GLU A 52 12.26 -8.51 9.74
N VAL A 53 11.02 -8.05 9.56
CA VAL A 53 10.21 -7.42 10.62
C VAL A 53 9.20 -8.40 11.22
N THR A 54 8.88 -9.49 10.51
CA THR A 54 7.81 -10.43 10.89
C THR A 54 8.29 -11.80 11.36
N LEU A 55 9.56 -12.14 11.11
CA LEU A 55 10.24 -13.37 11.56
C LEU A 55 11.40 -13.01 12.51
#